data_AF-A0A8X7BVL1-F1
#
_entry.id   AF-A0A8X7BVL1-F1
#
_cell.length_a   1.000
_cell.length_b   1.000
_cell.length_c   1.000
_cell.angle_alpha   90.00
_cell.angle_beta   90.00
_cell.angle_gamma   90.00
#
_symmetry.space_group_name_H-M   'P 1'
#
loop_
_entity.id
_entity.type
_entity.pdbx_description
1 polymer ?
#
loop_
_entity_poly.entity_id
_entity_poly.type
_entity_poly.pdbx_seq_one_letter_code
_entity_poly.pdbx_strand_id
1 'polypeptide(L)'
;MDAANQAILERAKKSRSTSRSLVTKQINKLESGISNSADKTTVHEIYMQLISKFEELSTLYKEIESLIDIESLEEEILTREEYRDKFIIWKIRAERYVGSVSNIAIQNSVENQPPNITLPLNSSVSSVLTNQSRVLNSH
;
A
#
# COMPACT_ATOMS: atom_id res chain seq x y z
N MET A 1 -18.20 34.20 -4.53
CA MET A 1 -17.53 33.97 -3.23
C MET A 1 -17.56 35.26 -2.41
N ASP A 2 -17.87 35.21 -1.11
CA ASP A 2 -17.79 36.41 -0.25
C ASP A 2 -16.34 36.70 0.18
N ALA A 3 -16.11 37.90 0.73
CA ALA A 3 -14.77 38.35 1.10
C ALA A 3 -14.12 37.49 2.21
N ALA A 4 -14.94 36.89 3.09
CA ALA A 4 -14.45 36.04 4.16
C ALA A 4 -13.93 34.71 3.61
N ASN A 5 -14.70 34.05 2.74
CA ASN A 5 -14.31 32.82 2.08
C ASN A 5 -13.08 33.04 1.18
N GLN A 6 -12.99 34.19 0.49
CA GLN A 6 -11.81 34.52 -0.30
C GLN A 6 -10.54 34.63 0.56
N ALA A 7 -10.62 35.27 1.73
CA ALA A 7 -9.49 35.39 2.64
C ALA A 7 -9.06 34.02 3.23
N ILE A 8 -10.02 33.13 3.52
CA ILE A 8 -9.75 31.77 3.97
C ILE A 8 -9.05 30.98 2.85
N LEU A 9 -9.56 31.04 1.62
CA LEU A 9 -8.97 30.36 0.46
C LEU A 9 -7.52 30.76 0.23
N GLU A 10 -7.22 32.07 0.23
CA GLU A 10 -5.85 32.56 0.02
C GLU A 10 -4.91 32.13 1.16
N ARG A 11 -5.41 32.12 2.40
CA ARG A 11 -4.65 31.61 3.54
C ARG A 11 -4.36 30.12 3.38
N ALA A 12 -5.37 29.32 3.02
CA ALA A 12 -5.24 27.88 2.83
C ALA A 12 -4.25 27.57 1.70
N LYS A 13 -4.32 28.28 0.56
CA LYS A 13 -3.36 28.14 -0.56
C LYS A 13 -1.93 28.45 -0.13
N LYS A 14 -1.71 29.51 0.66
CA LYS A 14 -0.39 29.88 1.18
C LYS A 14 0.15 28.84 2.17
N SER A 15 -0.69 28.38 3.09
CA SER A 15 -0.36 27.28 4.02
C SER A 15 -0.01 26.01 3.26
N ARG A 16 -0.81 25.64 2.24
CA ARG A 16 -0.54 24.48 1.38
C ARG A 16 0.80 24.58 0.69
N SER A 17 1.16 25.74 0.13
CA SER A 17 2.47 25.94 -0.50
C SER A 17 3.62 25.69 0.48
N THR A 18 3.48 26.18 1.71
CA THR A 18 4.46 25.96 2.79
C THR A 18 4.53 24.48 3.17
N SER A 19 3.40 23.82 3.39
CA SER A 19 3.33 22.39 3.73
C SER A 19 3.89 21.51 2.60
N ARG A 20 3.63 21.83 1.33
CA ARG A 20 4.23 21.17 0.17
C ARG A 20 5.76 21.23 0.21
N SER A 21 6.33 22.40 0.50
CA SER A 21 7.78 22.57 0.65
C SER A 21 8.35 21.72 1.78
N LEU A 22 7.66 21.68 2.93
CA LEU A 22 8.07 20.87 4.08
C LEU A 22 8.00 19.37 3.80
N VAL A 23 6.94 18.90 3.12
CA VAL A 23 6.80 17.50 2.68
C VAL A 23 7.96 17.12 1.75
N THR A 24 8.24 17.93 0.73
CA THR A 24 9.39 17.70 -0.17
C THR A 24 10.71 17.66 0.60
N LYS A 25 10.90 18.55 1.57
CA LYS A 25 12.11 18.56 2.41
C LYS A 25 12.25 17.27 3.24
N GLN A 26 11.16 16.75 3.80
CA GLN A 26 11.20 15.49 4.55
C GLN A 26 11.44 14.28 3.65
N ILE A 27 10.86 14.28 2.44
CA ILE A 27 11.14 13.27 1.42
C ILE A 27 12.65 13.25 1.09
N ASN A 28 13.26 14.40 0.81
CA ASN A 28 14.68 14.47 0.48
C ASN A 28 15.58 14.01 1.64
N LYS A 29 15.15 14.27 2.89
CA LYS A 29 15.84 13.76 4.09
C LYS A 29 15.72 12.24 4.21
N LEU A 30 14.54 11.66 3.95
CA LEU A 30 14.37 10.20 3.92
C LEU A 30 15.23 9.57 2.83
N GLU A 31 15.21 10.16 1.63
CA GLU A 31 16.02 9.70 0.51
C GLU A 31 17.51 9.67 0.86
N SER A 32 18.01 10.77 1.40
CA SER A 32 19.42 10.89 1.82
C SER A 32 19.73 9.94 2.97
N GLY A 33 18.86 9.84 3.97
CA GLY A 33 19.05 8.97 5.13
C GLY A 33 19.12 7.49 4.73
N ILE A 34 18.22 7.04 3.86
CA ILE A 34 18.20 5.67 3.36
C ILE A 34 19.41 5.40 2.46
N SER A 35 19.72 6.31 1.53
CA SER A 35 20.85 6.13 0.59
C SER A 35 22.20 6.09 1.31
N ASN A 36 22.34 6.86 2.39
CA ASN A 36 23.56 6.91 3.20
C ASN A 36 23.57 5.89 4.35
N SER A 37 22.63 4.93 4.37
CA SER A 37 22.54 3.89 5.40
C SER A 37 22.50 4.44 6.84
N ALA A 38 21.77 5.55 7.06
CA ALA A 38 21.60 6.14 8.37
C ALA A 38 20.94 5.17 9.36
N ASP A 39 21.09 5.41 10.67
CA ASP A 39 20.46 4.58 11.69
C ASP A 39 18.93 4.48 11.51
N LYS A 40 18.38 3.30 11.77
CA LYS A 40 16.96 3.00 11.58
C LYS A 40 16.05 3.91 12.41
N THR A 41 16.48 4.27 13.62
CA THR A 41 15.73 5.19 14.51
C THR A 41 15.62 6.56 13.87
N THR A 42 16.73 7.08 13.35
CA THR A 42 16.77 8.36 12.62
C THR A 42 15.80 8.35 11.43
N VAL A 43 15.83 7.29 10.62
CA VAL A 43 14.93 7.17 9.46
C VAL A 43 13.48 7.07 9.90
N HIS A 44 13.18 6.35 10.98
CA HIS A 44 11.85 6.27 11.55
C HIS A 44 11.32 7.62 12.05
N GLU A 45 12.13 8.41 12.74
CA GLU A 45 11.76 9.76 13.19
C GLU A 45 11.43 10.69 12.02
N ILE A 46 12.25 10.70 10.97
CA ILE A 46 11.99 11.49 9.76
C ILE A 46 10.70 11.01 9.09
N TYR A 47 10.46 9.70 9.06
CA TYR A 47 9.24 9.12 8.52
C TYR A 47 7.99 9.57 9.30
N MET A 48 8.03 9.54 10.63
CA MET A 48 6.93 10.04 11.47
C MET A 48 6.64 11.54 11.23
N GLN A 49 7.69 12.35 11.02
CA GLN A 49 7.52 13.75 10.65
C GLN A 49 6.89 13.92 9.26
N LEU A 50 7.23 13.06 8.29
CA LEU A 50 6.62 13.07 6.97
C LEU A 50 5.12 12.76 7.05
N ILE A 51 4.70 11.74 7.83
CA ILE A 51 3.29 11.41 8.04
C ILE A 51 2.52 12.62 8.55
N SER A 52 2.97 13.22 9.65
CA SER A 52 2.30 14.38 10.27
C SER A 52 2.17 15.55 9.27
N LYS A 53 3.23 15.86 8.52
CA LYS A 53 3.20 16.95 7.52
C LYS A 53 2.29 16.63 6.33
N PHE A 54 2.17 15.37 5.94
CA PHE A 54 1.29 14.94 4.86
C PHE A 54 -0.19 14.97 5.29
N GLU A 55 -0.51 14.65 6.54
CA GLU A 55 -1.86 14.77 7.10
C GLU A 55 -2.33 16.24 7.15
N GLU A 56 -1.45 17.15 7.59
CA GLU A 56 -1.68 18.60 7.53
C GLU A 56 -1.96 19.04 6.09
N LEU A 57 -1.13 18.60 5.14
CA LEU A 57 -1.29 18.92 3.71
C LEU A 57 -2.62 18.37 3.14
N SER A 58 -3.01 17.16 3.52
CA SER A 58 -4.26 16.52 3.11
C SER A 58 -5.49 17.28 3.61
N THR A 59 -5.41 17.86 4.81
CA THR A 59 -6.47 18.70 5.37
C THR A 59 -6.63 19.99 4.57
N LEU A 60 -5.51 20.64 4.22
CA LEU A 60 -5.51 21.86 3.40
C LEU A 60 -6.06 21.62 1.99
N TYR A 61 -5.80 20.45 1.40
CA TYR A 61 -6.40 20.10 0.11
C TYR A 61 -7.93 20.05 0.19
N LYS A 62 -8.47 19.35 1.19
CA LYS A 62 -9.93 19.25 1.41
C LYS A 62 -10.57 20.63 1.68
N GLU A 63 -9.90 21.47 2.46
CA GLU A 63 -10.36 22.84 2.72
C GLU A 63 -10.44 23.65 1.42
N ILE A 64 -9.40 23.60 0.58
CA ILE A 64 -9.39 24.31 -0.70
C ILE A 64 -10.44 23.76 -1.66
N GLU A 65 -10.57 22.44 -1.77
CA GLU A 65 -11.61 21.79 -2.60
C GLU A 65 -13.03 22.22 -2.20
N SER A 66 -13.28 22.47 -0.92
CA SER A 66 -14.59 22.94 -0.44
C SER A 66 -14.89 24.41 -0.76
N LEU A 67 -13.87 25.17 -1.19
CA LEU A 67 -13.94 26.63 -1.38
C LEU A 67 -13.80 27.06 -2.85
N ILE A 68 -13.35 26.19 -3.74
CA ILE A 68 -13.14 26.50 -5.16
C ILE A 68 -14.32 26.04 -6.04
N ASP A 69 -14.45 26.66 -7.20
CA ASP A 69 -15.41 26.25 -8.22
C ASP A 69 -14.96 24.97 -8.95
N ILE A 70 -15.93 24.23 -9.49
CA ILE A 70 -15.71 22.94 -10.19
C ILE A 70 -14.71 23.09 -11.35
N GLU A 71 -14.73 24.23 -12.05
CA GLU A 71 -13.84 24.51 -13.18
C GLU A 71 -12.35 24.56 -12.79
N SER A 72 -12.04 24.86 -11.52
CA SER A 72 -10.67 24.89 -10.98
C SER A 72 -10.28 23.60 -10.25
N LEU A 73 -11.18 22.63 -10.14
CA LEU A 73 -11.01 21.46 -9.29
C LEU A 73 -10.04 20.42 -9.89
N GLU A 74 -9.98 20.31 -11.22
CA GLU A 74 -9.18 19.30 -11.91
C GLU A 74 -7.67 19.46 -11.63
N GLU A 75 -7.12 20.67 -11.77
CA GLU A 75 -5.71 20.96 -11.48
C GLU A 75 -5.36 20.67 -10.01
N GLU A 76 -6.30 20.98 -9.12
CA GLU A 76 -6.13 20.76 -7.68
C GLU A 76 -6.15 19.28 -7.31
N ILE A 77 -7.02 18.49 -7.95
CA ILE A 77 -7.03 17.03 -7.85
C ILE A 77 -5.70 16.49 -8.34
N LEU A 78 -5.27 16.83 -9.56
CA LEU A 78 -4.01 16.32 -10.13
C LEU A 78 -2.83 16.58 -9.20
N THR A 79 -2.69 17.80 -8.71
CA THR A 79 -1.58 18.15 -7.81
C THR A 79 -1.68 17.42 -6.46
N ARG A 80 -2.88 17.23 -5.91
CA ARG A 80 -3.08 16.47 -4.67
C ARG A 80 -2.65 15.01 -4.85
N GLU A 81 -3.06 14.38 -5.94
CA GLU A 81 -2.76 12.99 -6.24
C GLU A 81 -1.24 12.78 -6.43
N GLU A 82 -0.54 13.70 -7.10
CA GLU A 82 0.93 13.64 -7.21
C GLU A 82 1.63 13.63 -5.84
N TYR A 83 1.18 14.47 -4.91
CA TYR A 83 1.75 14.48 -3.56
C TYR A 83 1.39 13.22 -2.77
N ARG A 84 0.19 12.67 -2.98
CA ARG A 84 -0.21 11.40 -2.37
C ARG A 84 0.65 10.25 -2.86
N ASP A 85 0.92 10.16 -4.15
CA ASP A 85 1.74 9.09 -4.72
C ASP A 85 3.19 9.18 -4.23
N LYS A 86 3.76 10.40 -4.18
CA LYS A 86 5.07 10.64 -3.57
C LYS A 86 5.10 10.18 -2.11
N PHE A 87 4.08 10.51 -1.33
CA PHE A 87 3.98 10.08 0.07
C PHE A 87 3.92 8.55 0.21
N ILE A 88 3.07 7.87 -0.58
CA ILE A 88 2.92 6.41 -0.54
C ILE A 88 4.25 5.71 -0.86
N ILE A 89 4.96 6.16 -1.89
CA ILE A 89 6.27 5.61 -2.28
C ILE A 89 7.26 5.70 -1.11
N TRP A 90 7.36 6.88 -0.49
CA TRP A 90 8.31 7.10 0.59
C TRP A 90 7.92 6.45 1.90
N LYS A 91 6.63 6.33 2.19
CA LYS A 91 6.09 5.51 3.28
C LYS A 91 6.58 4.07 3.16
N ILE A 92 6.32 3.42 2.01
CA ILE A 92 6.70 2.02 1.78
C ILE A 92 8.22 1.83 1.89
N ARG A 93 9.01 2.77 1.35
CA ARG A 93 10.48 2.73 1.42
C ARG A 93 10.98 2.85 2.86
N ALA A 94 10.44 3.78 3.64
CA ALA A 94 10.83 3.99 5.03
C ALA A 94 10.46 2.79 5.91
N GLU A 95 9.23 2.27 5.79
CA GLU A 95 8.76 1.08 6.52
C GLU A 95 9.65 -0.14 6.25
N ARG A 96 9.99 -0.36 4.97
CA ARG A 96 10.91 -1.43 4.55
C ARG A 96 12.31 -1.26 5.16
N TYR A 97 12.85 -0.05 5.15
CA TYR A 97 14.18 0.24 5.67
C TYR A 97 14.29 -0.01 7.18
N VAL A 98 13.30 0.47 7.93
CA VAL A 98 13.24 0.29 9.40
C VAL A 98 13.02 -1.18 9.77
N GLY A 99 12.46 -1.99 8.87
CA GLY A 99 12.25 -3.43 9.05
C GLY A 99 10.82 -3.80 9.42
N SER A 100 9.87 -2.87 9.26
CA SER A 100 8.45 -3.12 9.42
C SER A 100 7.86 -3.62 8.11
N VAL A 101 8.30 -4.80 7.65
CA VAL A 101 7.57 -5.53 6.61
C VAL A 101 6.78 -6.64 7.30
N SER A 102 5.69 -6.27 7.96
CA SER A 102 4.57 -7.21 8.11
C SER A 102 4.00 -7.40 6.69
N ASN A 103 4.39 -8.49 6.02
CA ASN A 103 3.98 -8.94 4.67
C ASN A 103 5.00 -8.77 3.53
N ILE A 104 6.15 -9.45 3.60
CA ILE A 104 6.71 -10.15 2.42
C ILE A 104 5.81 -11.38 2.14
N ALA A 105 4.49 -11.20 2.09
CA ALA A 105 3.49 -12.29 2.08
C ALA A 105 2.60 -12.26 0.82
N ILE A 106 2.95 -11.46 -0.19
CA ILE A 106 2.20 -11.44 -1.46
C ILE A 106 2.91 -12.22 -2.57
N GLN A 107 4.16 -12.67 -2.40
CA GLN A 107 4.88 -13.35 -3.50
C GLN A 107 5.40 -14.77 -3.25
N ASN A 108 5.28 -15.33 -2.03
CA ASN A 108 5.69 -16.72 -1.79
C ASN A 108 4.53 -17.74 -1.81
N SER A 109 3.32 -17.33 -2.23
CA SER A 109 2.14 -18.21 -2.28
C SER A 109 1.90 -18.89 -3.66
N VAL A 110 2.79 -18.71 -4.64
CA VAL A 110 2.57 -19.23 -6.02
C VAL A 110 3.60 -20.28 -6.45
N GLU A 111 4.43 -20.79 -5.55
CA GLU A 111 5.40 -21.84 -5.92
C GLU A 111 5.48 -22.94 -4.86
N ASN A 112 4.43 -23.77 -4.82
CA ASN A 112 4.46 -25.13 -4.26
C ASN A 112 3.25 -25.93 -4.80
N GLN A 113 3.34 -26.39 -6.06
CA GLN A 113 2.65 -27.60 -6.54
C GLN A 113 3.71 -28.46 -7.23
N PRO A 114 3.79 -29.80 -7.01
CA PRO A 114 2.78 -30.80 -7.45
C PRO A 114 2.55 -31.95 -6.41
N PRO A 115 1.73 -33.03 -6.64
CA PRO A 115 1.18 -33.52 -7.91
C PRO A 115 -0.33 -33.77 -7.99
N ASN A 116 -0.77 -33.67 -9.25
CA ASN A 116 -1.97 -34.17 -9.92
C ASN A 116 -2.69 -35.35 -9.22
N ILE A 117 -3.87 -35.07 -8.64
CA ILE A 117 -4.80 -36.11 -8.20
C ILE A 117 -5.64 -36.50 -9.42
N THR A 118 -5.29 -37.63 -10.04
CA THR A 118 -6.12 -38.24 -11.08
C THR A 118 -7.33 -38.90 -10.42
N LEU A 119 -8.52 -38.36 -10.65
CA LEU A 119 -9.80 -39.05 -10.39
C LEU A 119 -10.08 -40.02 -11.54
N PRO A 120 -10.39 -41.31 -11.29
CA PRO A 120 -10.81 -42.20 -12.36
C PRO A 120 -12.29 -41.94 -12.69
N LEU A 121 -12.55 -41.52 -13.94
CA LEU A 121 -13.86 -41.56 -14.55
C LEU A 121 -14.06 -42.93 -15.21
N ASN A 122 -15.11 -43.63 -14.77
CA ASN A 122 -15.91 -44.68 -15.42
C ASN A 122 -15.29 -45.67 -16.43
N SER A 123 -15.50 -46.97 -16.21
CA SER A 123 -16.31 -47.80 -17.14
C SER A 123 -16.56 -49.21 -16.60
N SER A 124 -17.76 -49.69 -16.89
CA SER A 124 -18.39 -50.95 -16.48
C SER A 124 -17.58 -52.20 -16.80
N VAL A 125 -17.55 -53.19 -15.87
CA VAL A 125 -17.73 -54.61 -16.23
C VAL A 125 -18.48 -55.35 -15.12
N SER A 126 -19.36 -56.22 -15.60
CA SER A 126 -20.38 -57.05 -14.98
C SER A 126 -19.89 -58.10 -13.95
N SER A 127 -20.79 -58.38 -13.01
CA SER A 127 -21.29 -59.73 -12.65
C SER A 127 -20.65 -60.56 -11.52
N VAL A 128 -21.58 -61.14 -10.74
CA VAL A 128 -21.59 -62.43 -10.04
C VAL A 128 -21.22 -62.46 -8.54
N LEU A 129 -22.25 -62.69 -7.72
CA LEU A 129 -22.19 -63.32 -6.40
C LEU A 129 -21.51 -64.70 -6.49
N THR A 130 -20.61 -65.05 -5.57
CA THR A 130 -20.82 -66.17 -4.61
C THR A 130 -19.57 -66.42 -3.73
N ASN A 131 -19.81 -66.37 -2.42
CA ASN A 131 -19.44 -67.34 -1.39
C ASN A 131 -18.16 -68.21 -1.49
N GLN A 132 -17.45 -68.18 -0.36
CA GLN A 132 -16.83 -69.30 0.37
C GLN A 132 -15.32 -69.55 0.30
N SER A 133 -14.73 -69.40 1.51
CA SER A 133 -13.86 -70.36 2.20
C SER A 133 -12.39 -70.49 1.81
N ARG A 134 -11.55 -69.96 2.72
CA ARG A 134 -10.58 -70.71 3.56
C ARG A 134 -9.71 -71.75 2.83
N VAL A 135 -8.38 -71.58 2.92
CA VAL A 135 -7.46 -72.38 3.77
C VAL A 135 -6.00 -72.04 3.40
N LEU A 136 -5.18 -72.03 4.45
CA LEU A 136 -3.72 -71.89 4.48
C LEU A 136 -2.96 -72.88 3.57
N ASN A 137 -1.76 -72.52 3.12
CA ASN A 137 -0.52 -73.06 3.70
C ASN A 137 0.75 -72.60 2.97
N SER A 138 1.78 -72.45 3.79
CA SER A 138 3.20 -72.35 3.51
C SER A 138 3.76 -73.56 2.76
N HIS A 139 4.72 -73.33 1.86
CA HIS A 139 6.12 -73.78 2.04
C HIS A 139 7.05 -72.98 1.13
#